data_AF-A0A5F2HW17-F1
#
_entry.id   AF-A0A5F2HW17-F1
#
_cell.length_a   1.000
_cell.length_b   1.000
_cell.length_c   1.000
_cell.angle_alpha   90.00
_cell.angle_beta   90.00
_cell.angle_gamma   90.00
#
_symmetry.space_group_name_H-M   'P 1'
#
loop_
_entity.id
_entity.type
_entity.pdbx_description
1 polymer ?
#
loop_
_entity_poly.entity_id
_entity_poly.type
_entity_poly.pdbx_seq_one_letter_code
_entity_poly.pdbx_strand_id
1 'polypeptide(L)' 'MSGLAMPKPDAETMRRRAEIVADMRIIVPGEGVVDTAHEMRAFETDGLTAYRQLPLVVVLPETVA' A
#
# COMPACT_ATOMS: atom_id res chain seq x y z
N MET A 1 -3.96 7.21 25.07
CA MET A 1 -4.12 5.86 24.48
C MET A 1 -2.87 5.56 23.66
N SER A 2 -1.90 4.82 24.22
CA SER A 2 -0.76 4.37 23.43
C SER A 2 -1.22 3.16 22.62
N GLY A 3 -1.72 3.40 21.41
CA GLY A 3 -2.02 2.32 20.47
C GLY A 3 -0.76 1.55 20.12
N LEU A 4 -0.93 0.33 19.58
CA LEU A 4 0.17 -0.43 19.00
C LEU A 4 0.85 0.42 17.92
N ALA A 5 2.15 0.65 18.05
CA ALA A 5 2.93 1.43 17.08
C ALA A 5 3.65 0.47 16.13
N MET A 6 3.35 0.58 14.84
CA MET A 6 4.15 -0.09 13.82
C MET A 6 5.56 0.51 13.79
N PRO A 7 6.59 -0.27 13.39
CA PRO A 7 7.91 0.28 13.10
C PRO A 7 7.82 1.46 12.13
N LYS A 8 8.76 2.41 12.26
CA LYS A 8 8.85 3.52 11.31
C LYS A 8 9.09 2.95 9.90
N PRO A 9 8.33 3.39 8.88
CA PRO A 9 8.62 3.04 7.49
C PRO A 9 10.03 3.49 7.11
N ASP A 10 10.66 2.74 6.22
CA ASP A 10 11.95 3.12 5.63
C ASP A 10 11.81 4.40 4.81
N ALA A 11 12.54 5.44 5.20
CA ALA A 11 12.40 6.77 4.61
C ALA A 11 12.82 6.81 3.13
N GLU A 12 13.81 6.01 2.73
CA GLU A 12 14.26 5.95 1.34
C GLU A 12 13.20 5.33 0.43
N THR A 13 12.60 4.23 0.87
CA THR A 13 11.48 3.59 0.18
C THR A 13 10.29 4.55 0.04
N MET A 14 9.95 5.27 1.11
CA MET A 14 8.85 6.24 1.07
C MET A 14 9.11 7.40 0.10
N ARG A 15 10.37 7.87 -0.05
CA ARG A 15 10.74 8.91 -1.03
C ARG A 15 10.49 8.47 -2.47
N ARG A 16 10.64 7.18 -2.74
CA ARG A 16 10.47 6.58 -4.09
C ARG A 16 9.05 6.14 -4.39
N ARG A 17 8.07 6.46 -3.55
CA ARG A 17 6.68 5.99 -3.70
C ARG A 17 6.12 6.22 -5.11
N ALA A 18 6.34 7.41 -5.70
CA ALA A 18 5.80 7.72 -7.03
C ALA A 18 6.43 6.87 -8.14
N GLU A 19 7.75 6.62 -8.06
CA GLU A 19 8.48 5.72 -8.96
C GLU A 19 7.96 4.29 -8.83
N ILE A 20 7.85 3.78 -7.60
CA ILE A 20 7.33 2.44 -7.32
C ILE A 20 5.92 2.26 -7.90
N VAL A 21 5.02 3.22 -7.70
CA VAL A 21 3.66 3.18 -8.27
C VAL A 21 3.68 3.15 -9.80
N ALA A 22 4.54 3.95 -10.43
CA ALA A 22 4.69 3.95 -11.88
C ALA A 22 5.18 2.59 -12.40
N ASP A 23 6.16 1.98 -11.72
CA ASP A 23 6.67 0.66 -12.06
C ASP A 23 5.61 -0.43 -11.88
N MET A 24 4.79 -0.36 -10.81
CA MET A 24 3.70 -1.31 -10.61
C MET A 24 2.66 -1.23 -11.73
N ARG A 25 2.42 -0.05 -12.32
CA ARG A 25 1.50 0.11 -13.47
C ARG A 25 2.05 -0.48 -14.77
N ILE A 26 3.37 -0.69 -14.86
CA ILE A 26 3.98 -1.41 -15.98
C ILE A 26 3.71 -2.92 -15.84
N ILE A 27 3.79 -3.45 -14.60
CA ILE A 27 3.60 -4.88 -14.31
C ILE A 27 2.10 -5.25 -14.34
N VAL A 28 1.26 -4.44 -13.69
CA VAL A 28 -0.19 -4.62 -13.61
C VAL A 28 -0.88 -3.44 -14.30
N PRO A 29 -1.06 -3.51 -15.63
CA PRO A 29 -1.73 -2.45 -16.38
C PRO A 29 -3.22 -2.38 -16.06
N GLY A 30 -3.83 -1.21 -16.24
CA GLY A 30 -5.25 -0.97 -15.97
C GLY A 30 -5.51 -0.47 -14.56
N GLU A 31 -6.55 -1.00 -13.91
CA GLU A 31 -7.08 -0.51 -12.63
C GLU A 31 -6.48 -1.23 -11.40
N GLY A 32 -5.60 -2.23 -11.61
CA GLY A 32 -5.07 -3.07 -10.54
C GLY A 32 -4.07 -2.38 -9.60
N VAL A 33 -3.69 -1.12 -9.83
CA VAL A 33 -2.76 -0.36 -8.96
C VAL A 33 -3.49 0.77 -8.26
N VAL A 34 -3.72 0.59 -6.96
CA VAL A 34 -4.43 1.53 -6.09
C VAL A 34 -3.43 2.34 -5.27
N ASP A 35 -3.35 3.65 -5.55
CA ASP A 35 -2.41 4.56 -4.89
C ASP A 35 -3.06 5.81 -4.29
N THR A 36 -4.39 5.94 -4.33
CA THR A 36 -5.08 7.04 -3.65
C THR A 36 -5.29 6.73 -2.18
N ALA A 37 -5.18 7.74 -1.32
CA ALA A 37 -5.34 7.56 0.12
C ALA A 37 -6.76 7.12 0.52
N HIS A 38 -7.78 7.42 -0.29
CA HIS A 38 -9.16 7.01 0.00
C HIS A 38 -9.37 5.51 -0.27
N GLU A 39 -8.96 5.03 -1.44
CA GLU A 39 -9.15 3.64 -1.84
C GLU A 39 -8.27 2.69 -1.03
N MET A 40 -7.03 3.09 -0.71
CA MET A 40 -6.12 2.29 0.11
C MET A 40 -6.63 2.05 1.55
N ARG A 41 -7.59 2.84 2.05
CA ARG A 41 -8.18 2.61 3.39
C ARG A 41 -8.95 1.30 3.49
N ALA A 42 -9.42 0.74 2.37
CA ALA A 42 -10.01 -0.60 2.38
C ALA A 42 -9.03 -1.69 2.85
N PHE A 43 -7.72 -1.38 2.82
CA PHE A 43 -6.62 -2.30 3.13
C PHE A 43 -5.80 -1.86 4.36
N GLU A 44 -6.32 -0.94 5.19
CA GLU A 44 -5.54 -0.39 6.31
C GLU A 44 -5.50 -1.29 7.56
N THR A 45 -6.26 -2.39 7.57
CA THR A 45 -6.38 -3.32 8.71
C THR A 45 -6.08 -4.75 8.29
N ASP A 46 -5.67 -5.60 9.24
CA ASP A 46 -5.35 -7.01 9.02
C ASP A 46 -6.42 -7.99 9.58
N GLY A 47 -7.62 -7.49 9.87
CA GLY A 47 -8.70 -8.26 10.51
C GLY A 47 -8.69 -8.20 12.04
N LEU A 48 -7.65 -7.59 12.65
CA LEU A 48 -7.62 -7.26 14.06
C LEU A 48 -7.78 -5.74 14.24
N THR A 49 -8.68 -5.32 15.13
CA THR A 49 -8.97 -3.90 15.37
C THR A 49 -7.78 -3.09 15.92
N ALA A 50 -6.75 -3.77 16.40
CA ALA A 50 -5.53 -3.16 16.92
C ALA A 50 -4.54 -2.71 15.83
N TYR A 51 -4.62 -3.26 14.62
CA TYR A 51 -3.70 -2.91 13.54
C TYR A 51 -4.39 -2.00 12.55
N ARG A 52 -3.86 -0.78 12.44
CA ARG A 52 -4.30 0.20 11.48
C ARG A 52 -3.10 0.93 10.91
N GLN A 53 -2.80 0.70 9.64
CA GLN A 53 -1.70 1.35 8.94
C GLN A 53 -2.05 1.46 7.46
N LEU A 54 -2.01 2.67 6.91
CA LEU A 54 -2.20 2.86 5.48
C LEU A 54 -1.02 2.21 4.72
N PRO A 55 -1.27 1.39 3.70
CA PRO A 55 -0.22 0.79 2.89
C PRO A 55 0.49 1.84 2.00
N LEU A 56 1.65 1.46 1.46
CA LEU A 56 2.40 2.26 0.48
C LEU A 56 1.61 2.40 -0.84
N VAL A 57 1.14 1.25 -1.35
CA VAL A 57 0.38 1.02 -2.58
C VAL A 57 -0.29 -0.36 -2.44
N VAL A 58 -1.41 -0.59 -3.13
CA VAL A 58 -2.03 -1.92 -3.25
C VAL A 58 -2.01 -2.33 -4.72
N VAL A 59 -1.64 -3.59 -4.98
CA VAL A 59 -1.53 -4.15 -6.33
C VAL A 59 -2.38 -5.43 -6.40
N LEU A 60 -3.32 -5.47 -7.35
CA LEU A 60 -4.31 -6.52 -7.53
C LEU A 60 -4.13 -7.17 -8.91
N PRO A 61 -3.22 -8.15 -9.05
CA PRO A 61 -3.03 -8.85 -10.31
C PRO A 61 -4.14 -9.89 -10.55
N GLU A 62 -4.48 -10.11 -11.82
CA GLU A 62 -5.45 -11.15 -12.23
C GLU A 62 -4.76 -12.48 -12.60
N THR A 63 -3.43 -12.46 -12.80
CA THR A 63 -2.65 -13.61 -13.28
C THR A 63 -1.34 -13.76 -12.52
N VAL A 64 -0.70 -14.94 -12.61
CA VAL A 64 0.54 -15.30 -11.89
C VAL A 64 1.74 -15.59 -12.81
N ALA A 65 1.60 -15.32 -14.11
CA ALA A 65 2.54 -15.76 -15.15
C ALA A 65 3.95 -15.17 -15.01
#